data_AF-A0ABD0Q103-F1
#
_entry.id   AF-A0ABD0Q103-F1
#
_cell.length_a   1.000
_cell.length_b   1.000
_cell.length_c   1.000
_cell.angle_alpha   90.00
_cell.angle_beta   90.00
_cell.angle_gamma   90.00
#
_symmetry.space_group_name_H-M   'P 1'
#
loop_
_entity.id
_entity.type
_entity.pdbx_description
1 polymer ?
#
loop_
_entity_poly.entity_id
_entity_poly.type
_entity_poly.pdbx_seq_one_letter_code
_entity_poly.pdbx_strand_id
1 'polypeptide(L)' 'SREHYEEPKLEAVRDNNVELVQDILRDLTTLTPHSQAAHELACILKEPHFQ' A
#
# COMPACT_ATOMS: atom_id res chain seq x y z
N SER A 1 -1.82 -35.80 -7.25
CA SER A 1 -0.84 -35.17 -6.34
C SER A 1 -1.28 -33.73 -6.15
N ARG A 2 -1.76 -33.33 -4.96
CA ARG A 2 -2.10 -31.91 -4.69
C ARG A 2 -0.77 -31.17 -4.58
N GLU A 3 -0.40 -30.46 -5.63
CA GLU A 3 0.67 -29.47 -5.58
C GLU A 3 0.25 -28.46 -4.50
N HIS A 4 0.92 -28.52 -3.35
CA HIS A 4 0.76 -27.53 -2.29
C HIS A 4 1.30 -26.21 -2.85
N TYR A 5 0.41 -25.39 -3.41
CA TYR A 5 0.66 -23.96 -3.57
C TYR A 5 0.71 -23.40 -2.15
N GLU A 6 1.90 -23.40 -1.55
CA GLU A 6 2.16 -22.54 -0.40
C GLU A 6 2.02 -21.11 -0.90
N GLU A 7 0.96 -20.42 -0.46
CA GLU A 7 0.86 -18.98 -0.64
C GLU A 7 2.14 -18.36 -0.05
N PRO A 8 2.85 -17.51 -0.81
CA PRO A 8 4.07 -16.89 -0.33
C PRO A 8 3.76 -16.17 0.98
N LYS A 9 4.48 -16.58 2.03
CA LYS A 9 4.33 -16.00 3.36
C LYS A 9 4.66 -14.51 3.24
N LEU A 10 3.64 -13.66 3.37
CA LEU A 10 3.79 -12.22 3.25
C LEU A 10 4.69 -11.73 4.40
N GLU A 11 5.93 -11.40 4.09
CA GLU A 11 6.85 -10.76 5.01
C GLU A 11 6.59 -9.25 5.01
N ALA A 12 6.58 -8.65 6.20
CA ALA A 12 6.42 -7.21 6.32
C ALA A 12 7.62 -6.52 5.63
N VAL A 13 7.35 -5.62 4.70
CA VAL A 13 8.38 -4.90 3.95
C VAL A 13 9.28 -4.09 4.91
N ARG A 14 8.76 -3.64 6.06
CA ARG A 14 9.48 -3.02 7.18
C ARG A 14 8.77 -3.25 8.53
N ASP A 15 9.45 -2.91 9.63
CA ASP A 15 8.93 -2.98 11.01
C ASP A 15 7.68 -2.08 11.23
N ASN A 16 7.53 -1.00 10.45
CA ASN A 16 6.45 -0.03 10.59
C ASN A 16 5.85 0.39 9.23
N ASN A 17 5.06 -0.50 8.63
CA ASN A 17 4.39 -0.23 7.35
C ASN A 17 3.38 0.93 7.44
N VAL A 18 2.85 1.24 8.63
CA VAL A 18 1.94 2.39 8.83
C VAL A 18 2.66 3.71 8.61
N GLU A 19 3.86 3.89 9.16
CA GLU A 19 4.67 5.10 8.93
C GLU A 19 5.07 5.25 7.46
N LEU A 20 5.44 4.13 6.81
CA LEU A 20 5.69 4.13 5.37
C LEU A 20 4.46 4.57 4.56
N VAL A 21 3.27 4.07 4.90
CA VAL A 21 2.01 4.48 4.25
C VAL A 21 1.75 5.98 4.45
N GLN A 22 2.01 6.52 5.64
CA GLN A 22 1.86 7.96 5.91
C GLN A 22 2.83 8.81 5.08
N ASP A 23 4.07 8.37 4.93
CA ASP A 23 5.06 9.05 4.08
C ASP A 23 4.67 8.99 2.59
N ILE A 24 4.23 7.83 2.10
CA ILE A 24 3.73 7.68 0.72
C ILE A 24 2.53 8.60 0.48
N LEU A 25 1.56 8.65 1.41
CA LEU A 25 0.40 9.54 1.29
C LEU A 25 0.81 11.02 1.25
N ARG A 26 1.81 11.42 2.05
CA ARG A 26 2.35 12.78 2.03
C ARG A 26 2.91 13.15 0.66
N ASP A 27 3.71 12.27 0.08
CA ASP A 27 4.32 12.49 -1.24
C ASP A 27 3.26 12.51 -2.36
N LEU A 28 2.30 11.59 -2.31
CA LEU A 28 1.20 11.50 -3.27
C LEU A 28 0.31 12.75 -3.27
N THR A 29 0.22 13.47 -2.15
CA THR A 29 -0.66 14.65 -2.02
C THR A 29 -0.36 15.70 -3.10
N THR A 30 0.90 15.83 -3.50
CA THR A 30 1.35 16.75 -4.56
C THR A 30 1.00 16.27 -5.98
N LEU A 31 0.84 14.95 -6.15
CA LEU A 31 0.61 14.30 -7.44
C LEU A 31 -0.89 14.08 -7.71
N THR A 32 -1.71 13.96 -6.66
CA THR A 32 -3.16 13.75 -6.73
C THR A 32 -3.91 14.69 -7.69
N PRO A 33 -3.63 16.01 -7.73
CA PRO A 33 -4.32 16.93 -8.63
C PRO A 33 -4.03 16.71 -10.12
N HIS A 34 -2.93 16.01 -10.43
CA HIS A 34 -2.40 15.87 -11.77
C HIS A 34 -2.42 14.42 -12.27
N SER A 35 -2.78 13.47 -11.42
CA SER A 35 -2.77 12.04 -11.73
C SER A 35 -3.93 11.32 -11.07
N GLN A 36 -4.84 10.81 -11.89
CA GLN A 36 -5.94 9.96 -11.43
C GLN A 36 -5.41 8.69 -10.74
N ALA A 37 -4.33 8.09 -11.27
CA ALA A 37 -3.72 6.92 -10.65
C ALA A 37 -3.15 7.23 -9.25
N ALA A 38 -2.57 8.42 -9.06
CA ALA A 38 -2.11 8.85 -7.74
C ALA A 38 -3.28 9.05 -6.76
N HIS A 39 -4.41 9.56 -7.26
CA HIS A 39 -5.63 9.69 -6.47
C HIS A 39 -6.21 8.34 -6.05
N GLU A 40 -6.33 7.40 -6.99
CA GLU A 40 -6.82 6.05 -6.71
C GLU A 40 -5.93 5.32 -5.70
N LEU A 41 -4.60 5.41 -5.88
CA LEU A 41 -3.65 4.84 -4.92
C LEU A 41 -3.78 5.46 -3.53
N ALA A 42 -3.92 6.79 -3.44
CA ALA A 42 -4.11 7.46 -2.16
C ALA A 42 -5.43 7.06 -1.47
N CYS A 43 -6.47 6.73 -2.24
CA CYS A 43 -7.72 6.20 -1.69
C CYS A 43 -7.53 4.76 -1.14
N ILE A 44 -6.87 3.88 -1.89
CA ILE A 44 -6.58 2.50 -1.44
C ILE A 44 -5.75 2.51 -0.15
N LEU A 45 -4.72 3.34 -0.09
CA LEU A 45 -3.83 3.41 1.08
C LEU A 45 -4.50 4.01 2.33
N LYS A 46 -5.67 4.66 2.19
CA LYS A 46 -6.48 5.15 3.32
C LYS A 46 -7.47 4.10 3.85
N GLU A 47 -7.59 2.95 3.19
CA GLU A 47 -8.48 1.89 3.66
C GLU A 47 -7.99 1.28 4.99
N PRO A 48 -8.89 0.74 5.83
CA PRO A 48 -8.53 0.20 7.15
C PRO A 48 -7.49 -0.92 7.13
N HIS A 49 -7.30 -1.60 5.99
CA HIS A 49 -6.27 -2.63 5.85
C HIS A 49 -4.84 -2.07 5.84
N PHE A 50 -4.66 -0.78 5.53
CA PHE A 50 -3.38 -0.11 5.39
C PHE A 50 -3.09 0.94 6.47
N GLN A 51 -4.03 1.14 7.41
CA GLN A 51 -3.91 2.05 8.57
C GLN A 51 -3.74 1.24 9.85
#